data_AF-A0A1N7FTL3-F1
#
_entry.id   AF-A0A1N7FTL3-F1
#
_cell.length_a   1.000
_cell.length_b   1.000
_cell.length_c   1.000
_cell.angle_alpha   90.00
_cell.angle_beta   90.00
_cell.angle_gamma   90.00
#
_symmetry.space_group_name_H-M   'P 1'
#
loop_
_entity.id
_entity.type
_entity.pdbx_description
1 polymer ?
#
loop_
_entity_poly.entity_id
_entity_poly.type
_entity_poly.pdbx_seq_one_letter_code
_entity_poly.pdbx_strand_id
1 'polypeptide(L)'
;MKPLAIIGFIAVIIISLSFKRQTDYQQRSSLYGKWKLSEIFNDPGNGNGKWNKVVDTSYNIQFYKNGQIDGNYDFKNATYKIKDSITLAIKHADKTIQEYHFKIQDQTLIMSPSKPILCDEPCAMKYIKME
;
A
#
# COMPACT_ATOMS: atom_id res chain seq x y z
N MET A 1 -8.07 -52.04 -15.40
CA MET A 1 -7.77 -51.10 -14.31
C MET A 1 -7.29 -49.77 -14.89
N LYS A 2 -8.04 -48.69 -14.63
CA LYS A 2 -7.60 -47.28 -14.46
C LYS A 2 -6.85 -46.58 -15.62
N PRO A 3 -7.58 -45.84 -16.50
CA PRO A 3 -7.03 -44.60 -17.07
C PRO A 3 -7.86 -43.33 -16.76
N LEU A 4 -9.08 -43.46 -16.22
CA LEU A 4 -9.96 -42.30 -15.97
C LEU A 4 -9.49 -41.35 -14.85
N ALA A 5 -8.59 -41.77 -13.96
CA ALA A 5 -8.16 -40.96 -12.83
C ALA A 5 -7.14 -39.85 -13.19
N ILE A 6 -6.47 -39.96 -14.35
CA ILE A 6 -5.36 -39.07 -14.70
C ILE A 6 -5.86 -37.74 -15.31
N ILE A 7 -7.00 -37.76 -16.01
CA ILE A 7 -7.57 -36.58 -16.67
C ILE A 7 -8.14 -35.57 -15.66
N GLY A 8 -8.68 -36.05 -14.53
CA GLY A 8 -9.23 -35.19 -13.47
C GLY A 8 -8.16 -34.38 -12.72
N PHE A 9 -6.92 -34.88 -12.62
CA PHE A 9 -5.85 -34.21 -11.87
C PHE A 9 -5.26 -33.02 -12.63
N ILE A 10 -5.25 -33.05 -13.96
CA ILE A 10 -4.71 -31.97 -14.79
C ILE A 10 -5.65 -30.75 -14.79
N ALA A 11 -6.97 -30.95 -14.74
CA ALA A 11 -7.95 -29.86 -14.69
C ALA A 11 -7.87 -29.02 -13.39
N VAL A 12 -7.46 -29.63 -12.27
CA VAL A 12 -7.32 -28.95 -10.97
C VAL A 12 -6.09 -28.03 -10.93
N ILE A 13 -5.03 -28.35 -11.68
CA ILE A 13 -3.80 -27.56 -11.70
C ILE A 13 -3.97 -26.25 -12.50
N ILE A 14 -4.82 -26.22 -13.52
CA ILE A 14 -5.00 -25.02 -14.37
C ILE A 14 -5.79 -23.92 -13.64
N ILE A 15 -6.66 -24.27 -12.70
CA ILE A 15 -7.51 -23.29 -11.98
C ILE A 15 -6.73 -22.49 -10.93
N SER A 16 -5.62 -23.03 -10.40
CA SER A 16 -4.84 -22.35 -9.34
C SER A 16 -3.93 -21.22 -9.85
N LEU A 17 -3.69 -21.12 -11.16
CA LEU A 17 -2.83 -20.08 -11.74
C LEU A 17 -3.56 -18.76 -12.03
N SER A 18 -4.89 -18.76 -12.13
CA SER A 18 -5.66 -17.56 -12.51
C SER A 18 -5.99 -16.63 -11.34
N PHE A 19 -5.86 -17.07 -10.08
CA PHE A 19 -6.31 -16.28 -8.92
C PHE A 19 -5.36 -15.15 -8.51
N LYS A 20 -4.10 -15.15 -8.98
CA LYS A 20 -3.12 -14.11 -8.57
C LYS A 20 -3.27 -12.77 -9.29
N ARG A 21 -3.86 -12.71 -10.50
CA ARG A 21 -3.93 -11.47 -11.29
C ARG A 21 -5.02 -10.50 -10.84
N GLN A 22 -6.11 -11.00 -10.26
CA GLN A 22 -7.27 -10.18 -9.92
C GLN A 22 -7.00 -9.28 -8.69
N THR A 23 -6.22 -9.76 -7.73
CA THR A 23 -5.91 -9.07 -6.48
C THR A 23 -5.08 -7.81 -6.73
N ASP A 24 -4.04 -7.90 -7.57
CA ASP A 24 -3.14 -6.79 -7.87
C ASP A 24 -3.84 -5.65 -8.60
N TYR A 25 -4.74 -5.98 -9.54
CA TYR A 25 -5.50 -4.97 -10.28
C TYR A 25 -6.50 -4.23 -9.37
N GLN A 26 -7.24 -4.96 -8.52
CA GLN A 26 -8.18 -4.33 -7.60
C GLN A 26 -7.47 -3.41 -6.60
N GLN A 27 -6.31 -3.83 -6.06
CA GLN A 27 -5.54 -3.01 -5.13
C GLN A 27 -4.94 -1.76 -5.77
N ARG A 28 -4.53 -1.82 -7.04
CA ARG A 28 -4.12 -0.63 -7.81
C ARG A 28 -5.27 0.35 -7.96
N SER A 29 -6.45 -0.14 -8.30
CA SER A 29 -7.62 0.71 -8.52
C SER A 29 -8.11 1.40 -7.24
N SER A 30 -7.98 0.75 -6.08
CA SER A 30 -8.43 1.30 -4.80
C SER A 30 -7.51 2.41 -4.29
N LEU A 31 -6.21 2.38 -4.62
CA LEU A 31 -5.22 3.39 -4.22
C LEU A 31 -5.47 4.76 -4.86
N TYR A 32 -6.02 4.81 -6.07
CA TYR A 32 -6.19 6.06 -6.79
C TYR A 32 -7.15 7.02 -6.07
N GLY A 33 -6.82 8.30 -6.14
CA GLY A 33 -7.59 9.37 -5.50
C GLY A 33 -6.78 10.13 -4.46
N LYS A 34 -7.45 11.06 -3.79
CA LYS A 34 -6.87 11.92 -2.77
C LYS A 34 -7.12 11.34 -1.38
N TRP A 35 -6.13 11.43 -0.52
CA TRP A 35 -6.13 10.84 0.81
C TRP A 35 -5.63 11.89 1.81
N LYS A 36 -6.30 11.97 2.96
CA LYS A 36 -5.97 12.90 4.03
C LYS A 36 -5.38 12.15 5.20
N LEU A 37 -4.23 12.59 5.71
CA LEU A 37 -3.63 12.01 6.90
C LEU A 37 -4.56 12.24 8.10
N SER A 38 -4.91 11.17 8.80
CA SER A 38 -5.83 11.22 9.95
C SER A 38 -5.14 10.85 11.25
N GLU A 39 -4.27 9.84 11.23
CA GLU A 39 -3.60 9.34 12.43
C GLU A 39 -2.18 8.88 12.14
N ILE A 40 -1.31 8.95 13.16
CA ILE A 40 0.05 8.39 13.15
C ILE A 40 0.14 7.37 14.28
N PHE A 41 0.65 6.19 13.96
CA PHE A 41 0.96 5.14 14.92
C PHE A 41 2.44 5.17 15.25
N ASN A 42 2.76 5.12 16.54
CA ASN A 42 4.10 4.88 17.06
C ASN A 42 3.99 3.92 18.25
N ASP A 43 4.85 2.90 18.30
CA ASP A 43 5.04 2.01 19.45
C ASP A 43 6.43 2.26 20.04
N PRO A 44 6.58 2.57 21.34
CA PRO A 44 7.88 2.80 21.97
C PRO A 44 8.63 1.49 22.30
N GLY A 45 8.44 0.44 21.48
CA GLY A 45 9.07 -0.86 21.64
C GLY A 45 8.59 -1.71 22.83
N ASN A 46 7.48 -1.33 23.47
CA ASN A 46 6.93 -2.05 24.64
C ASN A 46 5.56 -2.67 24.39
N GLY A 47 5.06 -2.62 23.16
CA GLY A 47 3.78 -3.19 22.75
C GLY A 47 2.58 -2.33 23.12
N ASN A 48 2.79 -1.11 23.63
CA ASN A 48 1.73 -0.16 23.96
C ASN A 48 1.57 0.92 22.88
N GLY A 49 1.90 0.62 21.62
CA GLY A 49 1.74 1.57 20.53
C GLY A 49 0.31 2.07 20.37
N LYS A 50 0.18 3.34 19.99
CA LYS A 50 -1.12 4.01 19.88
C LYS A 50 -1.20 4.82 18.60
N TRP A 51 -2.42 4.84 18.04
CA TRP A 51 -2.80 5.79 17.01
C TRP A 51 -3.09 7.14 17.65
N ASN A 52 -2.39 8.18 17.17
CA ASN A 52 -2.57 9.55 17.60
C ASN A 52 -3.19 10.33 16.43
N LYS A 53 -4.27 11.05 16.70
CA LYS A 53 -4.93 11.90 15.69
C LYS A 53 -4.02 13.05 15.30
N VAL A 54 -3.91 13.31 14.01
CA VAL A 54 -3.20 14.48 13.49
C VAL A 54 -4.12 15.70 13.59
N VAL A 55 -3.65 16.74 14.27
CA VAL A 55 -4.42 17.99 14.47
C VAL A 55 -4.44 18.83 13.21
N ASP A 56 -3.30 18.90 12.51
CA ASP A 56 -3.22 19.58 11.22
C ASP A 56 -3.80 18.69 10.12
N THR A 57 -4.85 19.18 9.50
CA THR A 57 -5.62 18.46 8.50
C THR A 57 -5.19 18.77 7.06
N SER A 58 -4.17 19.62 6.89
CA SER A 58 -3.66 20.01 5.58
C SER A 58 -2.90 18.88 4.88
N TYR A 59 -2.35 17.92 5.62
CA TYR A 59 -1.60 16.77 5.09
C TYR A 59 -2.44 15.88 4.19
N ASN A 60 -2.12 15.88 2.90
CA ASN A 60 -2.80 15.07 1.91
C ASN A 60 -1.85 14.56 0.83
N ILE A 61 -2.23 13.43 0.25
CA ILE A 61 -1.53 12.75 -0.84
C ILE A 61 -2.54 12.28 -1.88
N GLN A 62 -2.24 12.49 -3.16
CA GLN A 62 -3.06 12.11 -4.28
C GLN A 62 -2.30 11.18 -5.21
N PHE A 63 -2.84 9.98 -5.41
CA PHE A 63 -2.27 8.98 -6.32
C PHE A 63 -3.00 9.03 -7.67
N TYR A 64 -2.27 9.37 -8.72
CA TYR A 64 -2.77 9.37 -10.09
C TYR A 64 -2.52 8.02 -10.78
N LYS A 65 -3.37 7.67 -11.75
CA LYS A 65 -3.27 6.42 -12.52
C LYS A 65 -1.96 6.30 -13.32
N ASN A 66 -1.35 7.44 -13.67
CA ASN A 66 -0.11 7.50 -14.43
C ASN A 66 1.16 7.31 -13.58
N GLY A 67 1.02 7.04 -12.28
CA GLY A 67 2.16 6.87 -11.38
C GLY A 67 2.71 8.17 -10.79
N GLN A 68 2.05 9.31 -11.01
CA GLN A 68 2.39 10.56 -10.32
C GLN A 68 1.74 10.62 -8.95
N ILE A 69 2.41 11.32 -8.03
CA ILE A 69 1.85 11.76 -6.76
C ILE A 69 1.80 13.29 -6.78
N ASP A 70 0.70 13.83 -6.28
CA ASP A 70 0.64 15.22 -5.82
C ASP A 70 0.26 15.25 -4.35
N GLY A 71 0.64 16.30 -3.64
CA GLY A 71 0.48 16.37 -2.19
C GLY A 71 1.31 17.52 -1.62
N ASN A 72 1.12 17.77 -0.33
CA ASN A 72 1.94 18.75 0.37
C ASN A 72 3.24 18.11 0.93
N TYR A 73 4.18 18.97 1.31
CA TYR A 73 5.50 18.60 1.85
C TYR A 73 6.29 17.68 0.92
N ASP A 74 6.65 16.48 1.38
CA ASP A 74 7.64 15.60 0.76
C ASP A 74 7.13 14.86 -0.49
N PHE A 75 5.83 14.95 -0.78
CA PHE A 75 5.20 14.27 -1.91
C PHE A 75 5.06 15.13 -3.16
N LYS A 76 5.47 16.41 -3.10
CA LYS A 76 5.41 17.31 -4.25
C LYS A 76 6.30 16.78 -5.38
N ASN A 77 5.71 16.61 -6.57
CA ASN A 77 6.37 16.05 -7.75
C ASN A 77 6.95 14.63 -7.56
N ALA A 78 6.45 13.87 -6.59
CA ALA A 78 6.85 12.48 -6.41
C ALA A 78 6.19 11.57 -7.45
N THR A 79 6.74 10.38 -7.61
CA THR A 79 6.16 9.30 -8.43
C THR A 79 6.09 8.03 -7.62
N TYR A 80 5.25 7.09 -8.02
CA TYR A 80 5.14 5.81 -7.32
C TYR A 80 5.05 4.61 -8.26
N LYS A 81 5.39 3.46 -7.71
CA LYS A 81 5.18 2.14 -8.32
C LYS A 81 4.73 1.17 -7.25
N ILE A 82 3.65 0.43 -7.53
CA ILE A 82 3.26 -0.73 -6.74
C ILE A 82 4.12 -1.91 -7.21
N LYS A 83 5.04 -2.36 -6.35
CA LYS A 83 5.98 -3.44 -6.65
C LYS A 83 5.33 -4.82 -6.56
N ASP A 84 4.45 -4.99 -5.59
CA ASP A 84 3.70 -6.21 -5.31
C ASP A 84 2.42 -5.86 -4.52
N SER A 85 1.71 -6.87 -4.01
CA SER A 85 0.44 -6.69 -3.29
C SER A 85 0.57 -6.01 -1.91
N ILE A 86 1.76 -5.70 -1.43
CA ILE A 86 1.95 -5.02 -0.13
C ILE A 86 2.95 -3.87 -0.20
N THR A 87 3.71 -3.72 -1.27
CA THR A 87 4.84 -2.78 -1.35
C THR A 87 4.57 -1.65 -2.33
N LEU A 88 4.60 -0.42 -1.82
CA LEU A 88 4.54 0.83 -2.57
C LEU A 88 5.90 1.50 -2.54
N ALA A 89 6.54 1.68 -3.70
CA ALA A 89 7.78 2.44 -3.82
C ALA A 89 7.47 3.87 -4.29
N ILE A 90 7.82 4.86 -3.48
CA ILE A 90 7.69 6.29 -3.78
C ILE A 90 9.07 6.84 -4.10
N LYS A 91 9.20 7.48 -5.26
CA LYS A 91 10.38 8.23 -5.65
C LYS A 91 10.10 9.73 -5.45
N HIS A 92 10.83 10.35 -4.55
CA HIS A 92 10.71 11.78 -4.24
C HIS A 92 11.41 12.66 -5.29
N ALA A 93 11.18 13.97 -5.22
CA ALA A 93 11.75 14.95 -6.16
C ALA A 93 13.28 14.96 -6.17
N ASP A 94 13.90 14.70 -5.01
CA ASP A 94 15.36 14.56 -4.84
C ASP A 94 15.93 13.23 -5.39
N LYS A 95 15.06 12.42 -6.00
CA LYS A 95 15.33 11.09 -6.57
C LYS A 95 15.58 9.98 -5.54
N THR A 96 15.46 10.25 -4.25
CA THR A 96 15.44 9.19 -3.23
C THR A 96 14.21 8.32 -3.43
N ILE A 97 14.34 7.04 -3.09
CA ILE A 97 13.24 6.08 -3.16
C ILE A 97 12.98 5.58 -1.75
N GLN A 98 11.75 5.74 -1.30
CA GLN A 98 11.24 5.17 -0.05
C GLN A 98 10.13 4.18 -0.37
N GLU A 99 10.28 2.97 0.13
CA GLU A 99 9.29 1.91 0.10
C GLU A 99 8.45 1.95 1.36
N TYR A 100 7.18 1.61 1.19
CA TYR A 100 6.21 1.46 2.24
C TYR A 100 5.52 0.13 2.09
N HIS A 101 5.33 -0.58 3.20
CA HIS A 101 4.25 -1.53 3.27
C HIS A 101 2.92 -0.77 3.32
N PHE A 102 1.97 -1.15 2.48
CA PHE A 102 0.67 -0.50 2.44
C PHE A 102 -0.47 -1.50 2.48
N LYS A 103 -1.57 -1.06 3.09
CA LYS A 103 -2.85 -1.78 3.10
C LYS A 103 -3.97 -0.78 2.85
N ILE A 104 -4.88 -1.15 1.96
CA ILE A 104 -6.12 -0.41 1.73
C ILE A 104 -7.27 -1.29 2.20
N GLN A 105 -8.10 -0.74 3.06
CA GLN A 105 -9.35 -1.38 3.51
C GLN A 105 -10.42 -0.31 3.58
N ASP A 106 -11.50 -0.51 2.83
CA ASP A 106 -12.59 0.45 2.67
C ASP A 106 -12.07 1.81 2.15
N GLN A 107 -12.20 2.87 2.96
CA GLN A 107 -11.70 4.21 2.68
C GLN A 107 -10.44 4.55 3.49
N THR A 108 -9.74 3.55 4.02
CA THR A 108 -8.54 3.74 4.83
C THR A 108 -7.32 3.20 4.08
N LEU A 109 -6.29 4.04 3.98
CA LEU A 109 -4.95 3.67 3.53
C LEU A 109 -4.01 3.70 4.73
N ILE A 110 -3.33 2.59 5.01
CA ILE A 110 -2.27 2.52 6.01
C ILE A 110 -0.94 2.34 5.28
N MET A 111 0.05 3.15 5.61
CA MET A 111 1.42 3.07 5.06
C MET A 111 2.44 3.00 6.21
N SER A 112 3.35 2.04 6.15
CA SER A 112 4.45 1.89 7.10
C SER A 112 5.78 1.87 6.33
N PRO A 113 6.77 2.71 6.69
CA PRO A 113 8.08 2.71 6.03
C PRO A 113 8.74 1.34 6.08
N SER A 114 9.32 0.89 4.95
CA SER A 114 10.01 -0.40 4.89
C SER A 114 11.48 -0.31 4.45
N LYS A 115 11.82 0.49 3.43
CA LYS A 115 13.20 0.64 2.91
C LYS A 115 13.42 1.98 2.18
N PRO A 116 14.62 2.57 2.20
CA PRO A 116 15.76 2.23 3.06
C PRO A 116 15.54 2.70 4.50
N ILE A 117 14.69 3.70 4.70
CA ILE A 117 14.36 4.18 6.04
C ILE A 117 13.22 3.32 6.58
N LEU A 118 13.46 2.70 7.72
CA LEU A 118 12.45 2.06 8.55
C LEU A 118 12.43 2.76 9.90
N CYS A 119 11.36 2.57 10.65
CA CYS A 119 11.36 2.97 12.04
C CYS A 119 12.05 1.88 12.88
N ASP A 120 12.88 2.29 13.83
CA ASP A 120 13.52 1.38 14.80
C ASP A 120 12.47 0.65 15.64
N GLU A 121 11.32 1.31 15.85
CA GLU A 121 10.15 0.77 16.52
C GLU A 121 8.92 0.82 15.58
N PRO A 122 7.89 -0.03 15.75
CA PRO A 122 6.75 -0.04 14.85
C PRO A 122 6.07 1.33 14.68
N CYS A 123 5.98 1.79 13.42
CA CYS A 123 5.36 3.06 13.07
C CYS A 123 4.49 2.92 11.81
N ALA A 124 3.45 3.75 11.69
CA ALA A 124 2.63 3.83 10.48
C ALA A 124 1.86 5.14 10.37
N MET A 125 1.46 5.48 9.16
CA MET A 125 0.56 6.59 8.83
C MET A 125 -0.77 6.04 8.34
N LYS A 126 -1.87 6.59 8.83
CA LYS A 126 -3.23 6.26 8.41
C LYS A 126 -3.84 7.46 7.71
N TYR A 127 -4.38 7.20 6.53
CA TYR A 127 -5.06 8.17 5.71
C TYR A 127 -6.50 7.75 5.45
N ILE A 128 -7.39 8.73 5.33
CA ILE A 128 -8.78 8.54 4.92
C ILE A 128 -8.97 9.12 3.53
N LYS A 129 -9.68 8.38 2.67
CA LYS A 129 -9.99 8.81 1.31
C LYS A 129 -10.84 10.08 1.35
N MET A 130 -10.47 11.07 0.54
CA MET A 130 -11.26 12.26 0.32
C MET A 130 -12.18 11.98 -0.87
N GLU A 131 -13.47 12.33 -0.74
CA GLU A 131 -14.47 12.24 -1.82
C GLU A 131 -14.09 13.12 -3.03
#